data_AF-A0A0U1DYW6-F1
#
_entry.id   AF-A0A0U1DYW6-F1
#
_cell.length_a   1.000
_cell.length_b   1.000
_cell.length_c   1.000
_cell.angle_alpha   90.00
_cell.angle_beta   90.00
_cell.angle_gamma   90.00
#
_symmetry.space_group_name_H-M   'P 1'
#
loop_
_entity.id
_entity.type
_entity.pdbx_description
1 polymer ?
#
loop_
_entity_poly.entity_id
_entity_poly.type
_entity_poly.pdbx_seq_one_letter_code
_entity_poly.pdbx_strand_id
1 'polypeptide(L)'
;MVSAMAADDRSLDAGYDEVFLAYMHAKSEADADVRARTGLRTTIVRPGGLTDEPGTGKVTIAESTGRGTIPRADVAQVLLAVLHEPETAGRTFEVISGQTPIDAALHPTR
;
A
#
# COMPACT_ATOMS: atom_id res chain seq x y z
N MET A 1 -4.81 -7.00 2.09
CA MET A 1 -5.58 -5.90 2.70
C MET A 1 -5.19 -4.60 2.02
N VAL A 2 -6.15 -3.73 1.72
CA VAL A 2 -5.88 -2.40 1.12
C VAL A 2 -6.01 -1.32 2.19
N SER A 3 -4.93 -0.56 2.39
CA SER A 3 -4.83 0.48 3.39
C SER A 3 -4.51 1.84 2.74
N ALA A 4 -3.69 2.68 3.39
CA ALA A 4 -3.30 3.99 2.92
C ALA A 4 -1.80 4.23 3.18
N MET A 5 -1.14 4.87 2.21
CA MET A 5 0.18 5.49 2.40
C MET A 5 0.21 6.34 3.67
N ALA A 6 1.31 6.28 4.42
CA ALA A 6 1.54 7.01 5.66
C ALA A 6 0.53 6.73 6.80
N ALA A 7 -0.21 5.61 6.77
CA ALA A 7 -1.21 5.28 7.79
C ALA A 7 -0.67 5.37 9.23
N ASP A 8 0.59 4.99 9.46
CA ASP A 8 1.20 5.00 10.80
C ASP A 8 1.96 6.30 11.14
N ASP A 9 2.05 7.27 10.22
CA ASP A 9 2.82 8.50 10.43
C ASP A 9 1.99 9.61 11.09
N ARG A 10 2.00 9.59 12.44
CA ARG A 10 1.32 10.59 13.27
C ARG A 10 1.92 11.99 13.20
N SER A 11 3.12 12.16 12.62
CA SER A 11 3.72 13.49 12.46
C SER A 11 2.97 14.36 11.46
N LEU A 12 2.17 13.74 10.58
CA LEU A 12 1.37 14.42 9.56
C LEU A 12 -0.02 14.85 10.06
N ASP A 13 -0.44 14.39 11.25
CA ASP A 13 -1.79 14.60 11.79
C ASP A 13 -2.20 16.09 11.83
N ALA A 14 -1.27 16.98 12.20
CA ALA A 14 -1.53 18.42 12.27
C ALA A 14 -1.80 19.07 10.89
N GLY A 15 -1.46 18.38 9.79
CA GLY A 15 -1.71 18.84 8.43
C GLY A 15 -3.00 18.31 7.82
N TYR A 16 -3.78 17.52 8.55
CA TYR A 16 -5.02 16.91 8.07
C TYR A 16 -6.25 17.62 8.61
N ASP A 17 -7.31 17.68 7.80
CA ASP A 17 -8.63 18.00 8.33
C ASP A 17 -9.17 16.84 9.18
N GLU A 18 -10.21 17.10 9.96
CA GLU A 18 -10.78 16.12 10.90
C GLU A 18 -11.24 14.82 10.21
N VAL A 19 -11.77 14.93 8.99
CA VAL A 19 -12.28 13.78 8.25
C VAL A 19 -11.13 12.90 7.77
N PHE A 20 -10.09 13.51 7.19
CA PHE A 20 -8.93 12.80 6.71
C PHE A 20 -8.10 12.23 7.87
N LEU A 21 -8.01 12.94 8.99
CA LEU A 21 -7.38 12.44 10.22
C LEU A 21 -8.08 11.17 10.72
N ALA A 22 -9.42 11.19 10.84
CA ALA A 22 -10.20 10.03 11.26
C ALA A 22 -10.01 8.84 10.28
N TYR A 23 -9.97 9.11 8.98
CA TYR A 23 -9.67 8.09 7.97
C TYR A 23 -8.29 7.45 8.18
N MET A 24 -7.25 8.25 8.38
CA MET A 24 -5.88 7.77 8.59
C MET A 24 -5.75 6.96 9.88
N HIS A 25 -6.39 7.42 10.95
CA HIS A 25 -6.45 6.71 12.23
C HIS A 25 -7.13 5.34 12.07
N ALA A 26 -8.29 5.29 11.44
CA ALA A 26 -9.00 4.04 11.18
C ALA A 26 -8.19 3.06 10.33
N LYS A 27 -7.46 3.54 9.32
CA LYS A 27 -6.57 2.69 8.50
C LYS A 27 -5.40 2.13 9.30
N SER A 28 -4.74 2.93 10.13
CA SER A 28 -3.65 2.48 11.00
C SER A 28 -4.12 1.43 12.01
N GLU A 29 -5.27 1.66 12.65
CA GLU A 29 -5.86 0.73 13.61
C GLU A 29 -6.23 -0.60 12.96
N ALA A 30 -6.84 -0.56 11.77
CA ALA A 30 -7.13 -1.77 11.02
C ALA A 30 -5.85 -2.52 10.61
N ASP A 31 -4.80 -1.81 10.21
CA ASP A 31 -3.51 -2.41 9.86
C ASP A 31 -2.85 -3.07 11.08
N ALA A 32 -2.93 -2.44 12.25
CA ALA A 32 -2.42 -3.00 13.50
C ALA A 32 -3.20 -4.25 13.91
N ASP A 33 -4.53 -4.20 13.87
CA ASP A 33 -5.40 -5.34 14.20
C ASP A 33 -5.14 -6.54 13.30
N VAL A 34 -5.07 -6.34 11.98
CA VAL A 34 -4.85 -7.46 11.05
C VAL A 34 -3.43 -8.03 11.20
N ARG A 35 -2.41 -7.21 11.42
CA ARG A 35 -1.04 -7.69 11.71
C ARG A 35 -0.95 -8.51 12.99
N ALA A 36 -1.74 -8.19 14.01
CA ALA A 36 -1.73 -8.90 15.29
C ALA A 36 -2.38 -10.30 15.22
N ARG A 37 -3.15 -10.61 14.16
CA ARG A 37 -3.83 -11.89 13.99
C ARG A 37 -2.86 -12.98 13.51
N THR A 38 -2.31 -13.74 14.45
CA THR A 38 -1.32 -14.81 14.20
C THR A 38 -1.79 -15.94 13.26
N GLY A 39 -3.10 -16.10 13.07
CA GLY A 39 -3.69 -17.06 12.12
C GLY A 39 -3.79 -16.57 10.68
N LEU A 40 -3.45 -15.30 10.38
CA LEU A 40 -3.57 -14.72 9.06
C LEU A 40 -2.19 -14.44 8.44
N ARG A 41 -2.00 -14.92 7.21
CA ARG A 41 -0.86 -14.57 6.36
C ARG A 41 -1.20 -13.35 5.51
N THR A 42 -1.35 -12.19 6.14
CA THR A 42 -1.80 -10.98 5.46
C THR A 42 -0.65 -10.23 4.79
N THR A 43 -0.88 -9.79 3.56
CA THR A 43 -0.13 -8.71 2.90
C THR A 43 -0.92 -7.41 2.99
N ILE A 44 -0.32 -6.32 3.48
CA ILE A 44 -0.94 -4.99 3.55
C ILE A 44 -0.34 -4.11 2.45
N VAL A 45 -1.19 -3.66 1.53
CA VAL A 45 -0.82 -2.78 0.42
C VAL A 45 -1.32 -1.37 0.73
N ARG A 46 -0.41 -0.40 0.81
CA ARG A 46 -0.67 1.02 1.12
C ARG A 46 -0.49 1.88 -0.14
N PRO A 47 -1.53 2.04 -0.98
CA PRO A 47 -1.42 2.87 -2.17
C PRO A 47 -1.22 4.35 -1.83
N GLY A 48 -0.55 5.05 -2.73
CA GLY A 48 -0.53 6.51 -2.78
C GLY A 48 -1.88 7.13 -3.18
N GLY A 49 -1.86 8.38 -3.62
CA GLY A 49 -3.08 9.06 -4.09
C GLY A 49 -3.71 8.36 -5.30
N LEU A 50 -4.96 7.91 -5.15
CA LEU A 50 -5.65 7.14 -6.19
C LEU A 50 -6.10 8.01 -7.36
N THR A 51 -5.85 7.57 -8.59
CA THR A 51 -6.32 8.21 -9.82
C THR A 51 -7.17 7.25 -10.66
N ASP A 52 -7.95 7.80 -11.59
CA ASP A 52 -8.78 7.06 -12.55
C ASP A 52 -8.15 6.96 -13.95
N GLU A 53 -6.86 7.28 -14.05
CA GLU A 53 -6.10 7.12 -15.29
C GLU A 53 -5.98 5.63 -15.66
N PRO A 54 -5.70 5.31 -16.94
CA PRO A 54 -5.38 3.96 -17.35
C PRO A 54 -4.18 3.39 -16.58
N GLY A 55 -4.23 2.09 -16.27
CA GLY A 55 -3.11 1.38 -15.66
C GLY A 55 -1.89 1.33 -16.58
N THR A 56 -0.70 1.41 -15.99
CA THR A 56 0.59 1.37 -16.67
C THR A 56 1.31 0.03 -16.52
N GLY A 57 0.90 -0.80 -15.56
CA GLY A 57 1.57 -2.04 -15.18
C GLY A 57 2.93 -1.83 -14.52
N LYS A 58 3.27 -0.58 -14.13
CA LYS A 58 4.57 -0.21 -13.55
C LYS A 58 4.40 0.58 -12.26
N VAL A 59 5.15 0.18 -11.25
CA VAL A 59 5.05 0.72 -9.90
C VAL A 59 6.42 0.90 -9.25
N THR A 60 6.43 1.64 -8.15
CA THR A 60 7.49 1.63 -7.16
C THR A 60 6.89 1.09 -5.87
N ILE A 61 7.54 0.06 -5.29
CA ILE A 61 7.15 -0.55 -4.02
C ILE A 61 8.31 -0.40 -3.03
N ALA A 62 8.00 0.04 -1.82
CA ALA A 62 8.95 0.14 -0.72
C ALA A 62 8.22 0.10 0.63
N GLU A 63 8.93 -0.04 1.74
CA GLU A 63 8.32 0.13 3.07
C GLU A 63 7.72 1.52 3.24
N SER A 64 8.44 2.55 2.75
CA SER A 64 7.88 3.88 2.48
C SER A 64 8.41 4.39 1.14
N THR A 65 7.50 4.85 0.27
CA THR A 65 7.85 5.36 -1.07
C THR A 65 8.05 6.87 -1.08
N GLY A 66 7.62 7.56 -0.03
CA GLY A 66 7.31 8.98 -0.09
C GLY A 66 6.00 9.25 -0.85
N ARG A 67 5.69 10.54 -1.06
CA ARG A 67 4.44 10.94 -1.72
C ARG A 67 4.43 10.55 -3.20
N GLY A 68 3.31 9.99 -3.63
CA GLY A 68 3.04 9.72 -5.04
C GLY A 68 1.58 9.35 -5.27
N THR A 69 1.23 9.17 -6.53
CA THR A 69 -0.11 8.75 -6.98
C THR A 69 -0.03 7.41 -7.69
N ILE A 70 -1.17 6.73 -7.84
CA ILE A 70 -1.28 5.46 -8.57
C ILE A 70 -2.69 5.27 -9.16
N PRO A 71 -2.80 4.82 -10.43
CA PRO A 71 -4.08 4.40 -10.99
C PRO A 71 -4.73 3.28 -10.19
N ARG A 72 -6.05 3.35 -9.97
CA ARG A 72 -6.82 2.24 -9.35
C ARG A 72 -6.63 0.92 -10.10
N ALA A 73 -6.45 0.98 -11.42
CA ALA A 73 -6.16 -0.17 -12.27
C ALA A 73 -4.81 -0.84 -11.91
N ASP A 74 -3.78 -0.08 -11.56
CA ASP A 74 -2.49 -0.63 -11.15
C ASP A 74 -2.54 -1.16 -9.71
N VAL A 75 -3.31 -0.52 -8.82
CA VAL A 75 -3.58 -1.08 -7.49
C VAL A 75 -4.24 -2.45 -7.59
N ALA A 76 -5.24 -2.60 -8.46
CA ALA A 76 -5.92 -3.88 -8.69
C ALA A 76 -4.95 -4.95 -9.21
N GLN A 77 -4.05 -4.59 -10.14
CA GLN A 77 -3.03 -5.51 -10.65
C GLN A 77 -2.03 -5.93 -9.57
N VAL A 78 -1.58 -5.00 -8.71
CA VAL A 78 -0.70 -5.32 -7.57
C VAL A 78 -1.40 -6.28 -6.61
N LEU A 79 -2.68 -6.06 -6.31
CA LEU A 79 -3.46 -6.95 -5.44
C LEU A 79 -3.61 -8.34 -6.02
N LEU A 80 -3.84 -8.45 -7.33
CA LEU A 80 -3.88 -9.73 -8.02
C LEU A 80 -2.52 -10.44 -7.97
N ALA A 81 -1.43 -9.73 -8.27
CA ALA A 81 -0.08 -10.29 -8.25
C ALA A 81 0.31 -10.80 -6.85
N VAL A 82 -0.01 -10.05 -5.79
CA VAL A 82 0.22 -10.45 -4.39
C VAL A 82 -0.42 -11.81 -4.04
N LEU A 83 -1.56 -12.17 -4.64
CA LEU A 83 -2.19 -13.47 -4.39
C LEU A 83 -1.36 -14.65 -4.89
N HIS A 84 -0.50 -14.42 -5.87
CA HIS A 84 0.41 -15.42 -6.42
C HIS A 84 1.80 -15.39 -5.77
N GLU A 85 2.04 -14.46 -4.84
CA GLU A 85 3.35 -14.23 -4.24
C GLU A 85 3.37 -14.49 -2.73
N PRO A 86 3.62 -15.75 -2.30
CA PRO A 86 3.56 -16.12 -0.88
C PRO A 86 4.63 -15.43 -0.03
N GLU A 87 5.72 -14.95 -0.64
CA GLU A 87 6.77 -14.17 0.05
C GLU A 87 6.30 -12.78 0.47
N THR A 88 5.16 -12.32 -0.04
CA THR A 88 4.54 -11.06 0.41
C THR A 88 3.82 -11.20 1.73
N ALA A 89 3.53 -12.42 2.18
CA ALA A 89 2.82 -12.67 3.43
C ALA A 89 3.57 -12.07 4.63
N GLY A 90 2.85 -11.32 5.46
CA GLY A 90 3.39 -10.61 6.62
C GLY A 90 4.05 -9.27 6.29
N ARG A 91 4.16 -8.90 5.00
CA ARG A 91 4.73 -7.61 4.58
C ARG A 91 3.66 -6.53 4.55
N THR A 92 4.07 -5.33 4.94
CA THR A 92 3.36 -4.07 4.72
C THR A 92 4.24 -3.22 3.82
N PHE A 93 3.70 -2.69 2.74
CA PHE A 93 4.45 -1.83 1.83
C PHE A 93 3.57 -0.76 1.21
N GLU A 94 4.19 0.35 0.87
CA GLU A 94 3.61 1.43 0.07
C GLU A 94 3.80 1.16 -1.42
N VAL A 95 2.85 1.65 -2.23
CA VAL A 95 2.89 1.51 -3.68
C VAL A 95 2.42 2.78 -4.39
N ILE A 96 3.24 3.27 -5.31
CA ILE A 96 2.97 4.42 -6.17
C ILE A 96 3.30 4.07 -7.63
N SER A 97 2.85 4.87 -8.59
CA SER A 97 3.30 4.78 -9.98
C SER A 97 4.82 4.92 -10.07
N GLY A 98 5.44 4.11 -10.94
CA GLY A 98 6.88 4.03 -11.07
C GLY A 98 7.31 3.51 -12.43
N GLN A 99 8.50 2.92 -12.51
CA GLN A 99 9.07 2.42 -13.76
C GLN A 99 9.30 0.90 -13.78
N THR A 100 9.15 0.24 -12.63
CA THR A 100 9.40 -1.20 -12.50
C THR A 100 8.10 -1.98 -12.76
N PRO A 101 8.09 -2.98 -13.64
CA PRO A 101 6.93 -3.86 -13.82
C PRO A 101 6.46 -4.45 -12.49
N ILE A 102 5.15 -4.58 -12.29
CA ILE A 102 4.55 -5.01 -11.00
C ILE A 102 5.18 -6.31 -10.47
N ASP A 103 5.28 -7.34 -11.31
CA ASP A 103 5.86 -8.63 -10.91
C ASP A 103 7.31 -8.46 -10.43
N ALA A 104 8.12 -7.70 -11.17
CA ALA A 104 9.51 -7.42 -10.80
C ALA A 104 9.60 -6.57 -9.51
N ALA A 105 8.66 -5.65 -9.28
CA ALA A 105 8.64 -4.80 -8.09
C ALA A 105 8.30 -5.56 -6.80
N LEU A 106 7.56 -6.68 -6.89
CA LEU A 106 7.29 -7.56 -5.76
C LEU A 106 8.50 -8.44 -5.40
N HIS A 107 9.42 -8.61 -6.34
CA HIS A 107 10.67 -9.38 -6.27
C HIS A 107 11.92 -8.49 -6.36
N PRO A 108 12.13 -7.49 -5.49
CA PRO A 108 13.35 -6.71 -5.55
C PRO A 108 14.52 -7.65 -5.25
N THR A 109 15.41 -7.82 -6.23
CA THR A 109 16.65 -8.59 -6.10
C THR A 109 17.38 -8.12 -4.86
N ARG A 110 17.65 -9.03 -3.91
CA ARG A 110 18.43 -8.76 -2.70
C ARG A 110 19.85 -8.32 -3.02
#